data_AF-A0A2Z6E565-F1
#
_entry.id   AF-A0A2Z6E565-F1
#
_cell.length_a   1.000
_cell.length_b   1.000
_cell.length_c   1.000
_cell.angle_alpha   90.00
_cell.angle_beta   90.00
_cell.angle_gamma   90.00
#
_symmetry.space_group_name_H-M   'P 1'
#
loop_
_entity.id
_entity.type
_entity.pdbx_description
1 polymer ?
#
loop_
_entity_poly.entity_id
_entity_poly.type
_entity_poly.pdbx_seq_one_letter_code
_entity_poly.pdbx_strand_id
1 'polypeptide(L)'
;MLRKIRGSGDSDVALLAALLEHVEETSPAERAAIRKAADRQISADPVERRMQACPPANTVAGVRCRQRICAKYQGQTPACPTAAGD
;
A
#
# COMPACT_ATOMS: atom_id res chain seq x y z
N MET A 1 43.26 -15.97 -19.97
CA MET A 1 42.88 -16.37 -18.60
C MET A 1 41.53 -15.74 -18.27
N LEU A 2 40.43 -16.52 -18.30
CA LEU A 2 39.11 -16.02 -17.90
C LEU A 2 39.06 -15.92 -16.37
N ARG A 3 38.87 -14.70 -15.84
CA ARG A 3 38.55 -14.48 -14.42
C ARG A 3 37.09 -14.86 -14.19
N LYS A 4 36.89 -16.06 -13.63
CA LYS A 4 35.60 -16.57 -13.16
C LYS A 4 35.15 -15.69 -11.98
N ILE A 5 34.27 -14.74 -12.24
CA ILE A 5 33.59 -13.95 -11.20
C ILE A 5 32.62 -14.90 -10.51
N ARG A 6 33.03 -15.46 -9.38
CA ARG A 6 32.23 -16.31 -8.52
C ARG A 6 32.11 -15.57 -7.20
N GLY A 7 30.94 -14.96 -6.96
CA GLY A 7 30.67 -14.27 -5.70
C GLY A 7 29.62 -13.17 -5.78
N SER A 8 28.41 -13.48 -6.28
CA SER A 8 27.23 -12.60 -6.06
C SER A 8 26.41 -13.12 -4.87
N GLY A 9 26.19 -14.44 -4.80
CA GLY A 9 25.28 -15.05 -3.82
C GLY A 9 25.62 -14.81 -2.35
N ASP A 10 26.90 -14.84 -1.96
CA ASP A 10 27.29 -14.58 -0.55
C ASP A 10 27.06 -13.11 -0.14
N SER A 11 27.25 -12.16 -1.06
CA SER A 11 27.00 -10.74 -0.79
C SER A 11 25.50 -10.45 -0.69
N ASP A 12 24.69 -11.08 -1.53
CA ASP A 12 23.23 -10.95 -1.46
C ASP A 12 22.68 -11.55 -0.15
N VAL A 13 23.19 -12.70 0.27
CA VAL A 13 22.79 -13.34 1.55
C VAL A 13 23.25 -12.52 2.75
N ALA A 14 24.47 -11.96 2.73
CA ALA A 14 24.94 -11.08 3.79
C ALA A 14 24.11 -9.78 3.90
N LEU A 15 23.70 -9.21 2.76
CA LEU A 15 22.82 -8.06 2.73
C LEU A 15 21.42 -8.39 3.28
N LEU A 16 20.85 -9.53 2.85
CA LEU A 16 19.56 -10.02 3.35
C LEU A 16 19.58 -10.27 4.86
N ALA A 17 20.67 -10.83 5.39
CA ALA A 17 20.85 -11.07 6.82
C ALA A 17 20.92 -9.76 7.63
N ALA A 18 21.70 -8.79 7.17
CA ALA A 18 21.79 -7.48 7.82
C ALA A 18 20.45 -6.71 7.81
N LEU A 19 19.66 -6.86 6.73
CA LEU A 19 18.31 -6.30 6.64
C LEU A 19 17.34 -6.97 7.63
N LEU A 20 17.42 -8.28 7.81
CA LEU A 20 16.61 -9.01 8.78
C LEU A 20 16.92 -8.58 10.22
N GLU A 21 18.21 -8.49 10.58
CA GLU A 21 18.64 -8.00 11.89
C GLU A 21 18.13 -6.57 12.16
N HIS A 22 18.19 -5.69 11.16
CA HIS A 22 17.67 -4.32 11.29
C HIS A 22 16.15 -4.26 11.46
N VAL A 23 15.40 -5.15 10.81
CA VAL A 23 13.94 -5.27 10.98
C VAL A 23 13.59 -5.85 12.36
N GLU A 24 14.43 -6.69 12.94
CA GLU A 24 14.26 -7.18 14.31
C GLU A 24 14.56 -6.09 15.36
N GLU A 25 15.51 -5.19 15.09
CA GLU A 25 15.78 -4.01 15.93
C GLU A 25 14.70 -2.91 15.86
N THR A 26 13.78 -2.95 14.88
CA THR A 26 12.64 -2.01 14.88
C THR A 26 11.86 -2.19 16.17
N SER A 27 11.87 -1.14 16.99
CA SER A 27 11.34 -1.23 18.35
C SER A 27 9.86 -1.63 18.31
N PRO A 28 9.35 -2.37 19.31
CA PRO A 28 7.92 -2.67 19.39
C PRO A 28 7.07 -1.38 19.38
N ALA A 29 7.65 -0.24 19.79
CA ALA A 29 7.06 1.09 19.70
C ALA A 29 6.95 1.59 18.24
N GLU A 30 7.98 1.43 17.41
CA GLU A 30 7.93 1.78 15.98
C GLU A 30 7.00 0.85 15.21
N ARG A 31 7.03 -0.46 15.49
CA ARG A 31 6.07 -1.41 14.92
C ARG A 31 4.63 -1.07 15.32
N ALA A 32 4.41 -0.65 16.56
CA ALA A 32 3.11 -0.15 17.02
C ALA A 32 2.75 1.18 16.35
N ALA A 33 3.70 2.08 16.11
CA ALA A 33 3.47 3.35 15.41
C ALA A 33 3.13 3.12 13.93
N ILE A 34 3.80 2.20 13.25
CA ILE A 34 3.48 1.80 11.86
C ILE A 34 2.11 1.15 11.80
N ARG A 35 1.80 0.21 12.71
CA ARG A 35 0.45 -0.38 12.81
C ARG A 35 -0.60 0.66 13.11
N LYS A 36 -0.33 1.62 13.99
CA LYS A 36 -1.25 2.72 14.33
C LYS A 36 -1.38 3.72 13.18
N ALA A 37 -0.35 3.94 12.38
CA ALA A 37 -0.42 4.75 11.15
C ALA A 37 -1.24 4.03 10.07
N ALA A 38 -1.05 2.73 9.90
CA ALA A 38 -1.89 1.90 9.05
C ALA A 38 -3.34 1.85 9.56
N ASP A 39 -3.57 1.74 10.87
CA ASP A 39 -4.89 1.75 11.50
C ASP A 39 -5.55 3.15 11.45
N ARG A 40 -4.75 4.22 11.42
CA ARG A 40 -5.21 5.59 11.13
C ARG A 40 -5.54 5.80 9.67
N GLN A 41 -4.85 5.13 8.74
CA GLN A 41 -5.27 5.07 7.33
C GLN A 41 -6.55 4.23 7.18
N ILE A 42 -6.70 3.16 7.97
CA ILE A 42 -7.89 2.28 8.04
C ILE A 42 -8.99 2.88 8.93
N SER A 43 -8.76 4.04 9.56
CA SER A 43 -9.79 4.82 10.25
C SER A 43 -10.68 5.52 9.22
N ALA A 44 -11.29 4.68 8.40
CA ALA A 44 -12.61 4.79 7.81
C ALA A 44 -12.94 6.20 7.37
N ASP A 45 -12.24 6.65 6.35
CA ASP A 45 -12.79 7.69 5.50
C ASP A 45 -14.21 7.23 5.13
N PRO A 46 -15.27 8.02 5.39
CA PRO A 46 -16.65 7.62 5.11
C PRO A 46 -16.83 7.18 3.65
N VAL A 47 -15.94 7.62 2.76
CA VAL A 47 -15.81 7.18 1.38
C VAL A 47 -15.46 5.69 1.26
N GLU A 48 -14.50 5.17 2.03
CA GLU A 48 -14.08 3.77 1.96
C GLU A 48 -15.17 2.81 2.42
N ARG A 49 -15.86 3.13 3.52
CA ARG A 49 -17.03 2.33 3.97
C ARG A 49 -18.13 2.30 2.90
N ARG A 50 -18.40 3.45 2.27
CA ARG A 50 -19.41 3.53 1.19
C ARG A 50 -18.94 2.78 -0.07
N MET A 51 -17.64 2.76 -0.35
CA MET A 51 -17.03 2.01 -1.44
C MET A 51 -17.14 0.50 -1.25
N GLN A 52 -17.05 0.01 -0.01
CA GLN A 52 -17.24 -1.42 0.33
C GLN A 52 -18.68 -1.88 0.15
N ALA A 53 -19.67 -0.98 0.31
CA ALA A 53 -21.08 -1.29 0.06
C ALA A 53 -21.42 -1.38 -1.44
N CYS A 54 -20.55 -0.90 -2.33
CA CYS A 54 -20.77 -1.00 -3.77
C CYS A 54 -20.53 -2.43 -4.28
N PRO A 55 -21.27 -2.86 -5.32
CA PRO A 55 -20.97 -4.09 -6.03
C PRO A 55 -19.53 -4.12 -6.58
N PRO A 56 -19.07 -5.30 -7.01
CA PRO A 56 -17.77 -5.47 -7.66
C PRO A 56 -17.55 -4.46 -8.79
N ALA A 57 -16.34 -3.88 -8.85
CA ALA A 57 -15.99 -2.83 -9.82
C ALA A 57 -15.94 -3.31 -11.28
N ASN A 58 -15.98 -4.63 -11.52
CA ASN A 58 -16.11 -5.21 -12.86
C ASN A 58 -17.56 -5.24 -13.37
N THR A 59 -18.52 -4.73 -12.59
CA THR A 59 -19.93 -4.63 -13.00
C THR A 59 -20.30 -3.17 -13.27
N VAL A 60 -21.19 -2.93 -14.25
CA VAL A 60 -21.72 -1.59 -14.55
C VAL A 60 -22.34 -0.94 -13.30
N ALA A 61 -23.05 -1.73 -12.48
CA ALA A 61 -23.64 -1.27 -11.23
C ALA A 61 -22.57 -0.84 -10.20
N GLY A 62 -21.49 -1.61 -10.06
CA GLY A 62 -20.37 -1.29 -9.18
C GLY A 62 -19.63 -0.02 -9.61
N VAL A 63 -19.34 0.12 -10.91
CA VAL A 63 -18.69 1.33 -11.46
C VAL A 63 -19.54 2.57 -11.19
N ARG A 64 -20.83 2.54 -11.52
CA ARG A 64 -21.75 3.67 -11.27
C ARG A 64 -21.90 4.01 -9.79
N CYS A 65 -21.91 3.01 -8.91
CA CYS A 65 -21.95 3.22 -7.47
C CYS A 65 -20.73 4.01 -6.98
N ARG A 66 -19.53 3.58 -7.40
CA ARG A 66 -18.25 4.22 -7.02
C ARG A 66 -18.13 5.63 -7.61
N GLN A 67 -18.53 5.83 -8.87
CA GLN A 67 -18.56 7.16 -9.49
C GLN A 67 -19.45 8.15 -8.73
N ARG A 68 -20.65 7.72 -8.30
CA ARG A 68 -21.56 8.58 -7.51
C ARG A 68 -20.97 8.99 -6.17
N ILE A 69 -20.25 8.09 -5.51
CA ILE A 69 -19.54 8.41 -4.27
C ILE A 69 -18.45 9.43 -4.60
N CYS A 70 -17.57 9.13 -5.57
CA CYS A 70 -16.44 10.00 -5.90
C CYS A 70 -16.82 11.36 -6.49
N ALA A 71 -18.03 11.54 -7.03
CA ALA A 71 -18.50 12.83 -7.55
C ALA A 71 -18.34 14.00 -6.55
N LYS A 72 -18.34 13.74 -5.23
CA LYS A 72 -18.12 14.76 -4.19
C LYS A 72 -16.74 14.73 -3.54
N TYR A 73 -15.96 13.66 -3.74
CA TYR A 73 -14.70 13.41 -3.04
C TYR A 73 -13.50 13.27 -4.00
N GLN A 74 -13.66 13.67 -5.28
CA GLN A 74 -12.55 13.67 -6.24
C GLN A 74 -11.35 14.43 -5.68
N GLY A 75 -10.20 13.77 -5.65
CA GLY A 75 -8.92 14.32 -5.20
C GLY A 75 -8.78 14.47 -3.69
N GLN A 76 -9.80 14.18 -2.90
CA GLN A 76 -9.75 14.29 -1.44
C GLN A 76 -9.28 12.99 -0.78
N THR A 77 -9.53 11.85 -1.42
CA THR A 77 -9.19 10.53 -0.87
C THR A 77 -8.50 9.66 -1.91
N PRO A 78 -7.62 8.74 -1.50
CA PRO A 78 -6.99 7.79 -2.42
C PRO A 78 -8.00 6.89 -3.13
N ALA A 79 -9.18 6.67 -2.53
CA ALA A 79 -10.28 5.92 -3.15
C ALA A 79 -10.94 6.67 -4.32
N CYS A 80 -10.80 7.99 -4.38
CA CYS A 80 -11.39 8.86 -5.41
C CYS A 80 -10.31 9.74 -6.03
N PRO A 81 -9.44 9.18 -6.89
CA PRO A 81 -8.42 9.97 -7.57
C PRO A 81 -9.07 11.06 -8.42
N THR A 82 -8.51 12.27 -8.42
CA THR A 82 -8.77 13.24 -9.49
C THR A 82 -8.30 12.57 -10.79
N ALA A 83 -9.08 12.67 -11.86
CA ALA A 83 -8.61 12.25 -13.17
C ALA A 83 -7.27 12.95 -13.41
N ALA A 84 -6.18 12.20 -13.34
CA ALA A 84 -4.89 12.70 -13.76
C ALA A 84 -5.10 13.07 -15.23
N GLY A 85 -5.07 14.37 -15.50
CA GLY A 85 -5.13 14.86 -16.87
C GLY A 85 -4.01 14.21 -17.64
N ASP A 86 -4.39 13.46 -18.68
CA ASP A 86 -3.55 13.16 -19.82
C ASP A 86 -3.73 14.32 -20.82
#